data_AF-A0A0E2Z5B6-F1
#
_entry.id   AF-A0A0E2Z5B6-F1
#
_cell.length_a   1.000
_cell.length_b   1.000
_cell.length_c   1.000
_cell.angle_alpha   90.00
_cell.angle_beta   90.00
_cell.angle_gamma   90.00
#
_symmetry.space_group_name_H-M   'P 1'
#
loop_
_entity.id
_entity.type
_entity.pdbx_description
1 polymer ?
#
loop_
_entity_poly.entity_id
_entity_poly.type
_entity_poly.pdbx_seq_one_letter_code
_entity_poly.pdbx_strand_id
1 'polypeptide(L)'
;MQLDPKGWFTEVCKEGGLAFSLAIREKLHAETTPYQYIEIYQTETFGRLMVIDGFIMLSGRDNFFYHEMMAHPVLFTHPHPQRVLIIGGGDCGTLREVLKHDVVEKVQQVEIDERVTRLAEKYFPELCQSNDDPRAHFHFGDGLRFVAEAPANSVDVIIIDSTDPIGSAEGLFQASFYADCQRLLGEKGILVHQSESPLIHLDLLNKMRAEMKKGGFPQVRTLTYPQCVYPSGWWSATLAGHTLSCFRERDATAKIFPTRYYNVDIHRASLAVPEFLRQTEESS
;
A
#
# COMPACT_ATOMS: atom_id res chain seq x y z
N MET A 1 22.75 7.88 -25.73
CA MET A 1 22.89 6.47 -25.30
C MET A 1 21.50 5.86 -25.41
N GLN A 2 21.30 4.85 -26.26
CA GLN A 2 20.02 4.15 -26.37
C GLN A 2 20.00 2.99 -25.37
N LEU A 3 18.84 2.74 -24.74
CA LEU A 3 18.66 1.56 -23.90
C LEU A 3 18.64 0.32 -24.81
N ASP A 4 19.47 -0.68 -24.51
CA ASP A 4 19.36 -1.99 -25.16
C ASP A 4 18.09 -2.68 -24.62
N PRO A 5 17.07 -2.97 -25.45
CA PRO A 5 15.83 -3.60 -24.99
C PRO A 5 16.04 -4.97 -24.32
N LYS A 6 17.18 -5.62 -24.56
CA LYS A 6 17.49 -6.93 -23.96
C LYS A 6 18.11 -6.84 -22.58
N GLY A 7 18.72 -5.70 -22.23
CA GLY A 7 19.45 -5.51 -20.97
C GLY A 7 18.70 -4.66 -19.94
N TRP A 8 17.51 -4.17 -20.26
CA TRP A 8 16.73 -3.28 -19.40
C TRP A 8 15.27 -3.72 -19.34
N PHE A 9 14.71 -3.76 -18.14
CA PHE A 9 13.27 -3.68 -17.96
C PHE A 9 12.86 -2.21 -17.95
N THR A 10 11.76 -1.87 -18.63
CA THR A 10 11.26 -0.49 -18.73
C THR A 10 9.77 -0.47 -18.46
N GLU A 11 9.36 0.19 -17.39
CA GLU A 11 7.98 0.56 -17.13
C GLU A 11 7.68 1.91 -17.76
N VAL A 12 6.59 2.00 -18.54
CA VAL A 12 6.19 3.24 -19.23
C VAL A 12 4.94 3.81 -18.56
N CYS A 13 5.08 4.99 -17.96
CA CYS A 13 3.96 5.79 -17.47
C CYS A 13 3.53 6.75 -18.59
N LYS A 14 2.50 6.37 -19.33
CA LYS A 14 2.05 7.11 -20.53
C LYS A 14 1.45 8.46 -20.15
N GLU A 15 0.71 8.51 -19.05
CA GLU A 15 0.05 9.68 -18.47
C GLU A 15 1.06 10.78 -18.15
N GLY A 16 2.20 10.41 -17.58
CA GLY A 16 3.30 11.31 -17.28
C GLY A 16 4.27 11.55 -18.43
N GLY A 17 4.10 10.87 -19.58
CA GLY A 17 5.05 10.92 -20.69
C GLY A 17 6.47 10.50 -20.30
N LEU A 18 6.59 9.58 -19.33
CA LEU A 18 7.86 9.19 -18.71
C LEU A 18 8.00 7.67 -18.63
N ALA A 19 9.23 7.20 -18.42
CA ALA A 19 9.51 5.79 -18.21
C ALA A 19 10.59 5.63 -17.14
N PHE A 20 10.52 4.52 -16.40
CA PHE A 20 11.54 4.11 -15.45
C PHE A 20 12.15 2.80 -15.91
N SER A 21 13.48 2.75 -15.97
CA SER A 21 14.20 1.58 -16.47
C SER A 21 15.23 1.09 -15.47
N LEU A 22 15.28 -0.23 -15.28
CA LEU A 22 16.32 -0.91 -14.48
C LEU A 22 17.08 -1.91 -15.36
N ALA A 23 18.41 -1.87 -15.26
CA ALA A 23 19.25 -2.86 -15.90
C ALA A 23 18.99 -4.25 -15.28
N ILE A 24 18.73 -5.24 -16.13
CA ILE A 24 18.41 -6.61 -15.74
C ILE A 24 19.58 -7.55 -16.07
N ARG A 25 19.85 -8.48 -15.16
CA ARG A 25 20.75 -9.62 -15.39
C ARG A 25 20.03 -10.74 -16.10
N GLU A 26 18.86 -11.10 -15.58
CA GLU A 26 18.06 -12.21 -16.09
C GLU A 26 16.60 -12.09 -15.66
N LYS A 27 15.71 -12.76 -16.42
CA LYS A 27 14.33 -13.03 -16.03
C LYS A 27 14.30 -14.35 -15.28
N LEU A 28 13.92 -14.31 -14.00
CA LEU A 28 13.87 -15.46 -13.10
C LEU A 28 12.56 -16.24 -13.23
N HIS A 29 11.46 -15.55 -13.53
CA HIS A 29 10.12 -16.14 -13.62
C HIS A 29 9.22 -15.34 -14.56
N ALA A 30 8.27 -16.00 -15.18
CA ALA A 30 7.12 -15.39 -15.84
C ALA A 30 5.95 -16.38 -15.84
N GLU A 31 4.77 -15.94 -15.46
CA GLU A 31 3.54 -16.73 -15.57
C GLU A 31 2.30 -15.84 -15.76
N THR A 32 1.31 -16.37 -16.46
CA THR A 32 -0.02 -15.77 -16.55
C THR A 32 -0.96 -16.55 -15.65
N THR A 33 -1.62 -15.85 -14.74
CA THR A 33 -2.67 -16.39 -13.87
C THR A 33 -4.04 -16.02 -14.46
N PRO A 34 -5.16 -16.49 -13.88
CA PRO A 34 -6.49 -16.02 -14.26
C PRO A 34 -6.70 -14.50 -14.06
N TYR A 35 -5.82 -13.84 -13.30
CA TYR A 35 -5.96 -12.44 -12.89
C TYR A 35 -4.99 -11.51 -13.64
N GLN A 36 -3.73 -11.92 -13.81
CA GLN A 36 -2.65 -11.02 -14.25
C GLN A 36 -1.44 -11.78 -14.80
N TYR A 37 -0.52 -11.06 -15.44
CA TYR A 37 0.78 -11.56 -15.87
C TYR A 37 1.88 -11.13 -14.91
N ILE A 38 2.52 -12.10 -14.25
CA ILE A 38 3.53 -11.87 -13.21
C ILE A 38 4.91 -12.21 -13.75
N GLU A 39 5.87 -11.31 -13.59
CA GLU A 39 7.26 -11.51 -13.95
C GLU A 39 8.19 -11.20 -12.77
N ILE A 40 9.27 -11.96 -12.68
CA ILE A 40 10.33 -11.74 -11.69
C ILE A 40 11.65 -11.59 -12.41
N TYR A 41 12.38 -10.53 -12.11
CA TYR A 41 13.70 -10.25 -12.68
C TYR A 41 14.76 -10.18 -11.59
N GLN A 42 15.99 -10.57 -11.92
CA GLN A 42 17.17 -10.18 -11.18
C GLN A 42 17.73 -8.90 -11.81
N THR A 43 17.75 -7.80 -11.07
CA THR A 43 18.34 -6.54 -11.53
C THR A 43 19.83 -6.47 -11.19
N GLU A 44 20.55 -5.53 -11.81
CA GLU A 44 21.97 -5.31 -11.52
C GLU A 44 22.21 -4.74 -10.11
N THR A 45 21.35 -3.82 -9.64
CA THR A 45 21.61 -3.04 -8.42
C THR A 45 20.41 -2.83 -7.50
N PHE A 46 19.20 -3.23 -7.91
CA PHE A 46 17.96 -3.06 -7.14
C PHE A 46 17.46 -4.38 -6.50
N GLY A 47 18.27 -5.44 -6.58
CA GLY A 47 17.88 -6.78 -6.11
C GLY A 47 16.90 -7.45 -7.08
N ARG A 48 16.02 -8.28 -6.54
CA ARG A 48 14.93 -8.87 -7.34
C ARG A 48 13.84 -7.82 -7.56
N LEU A 49 13.17 -7.90 -8.70
CA LEU A 49 12.11 -7.00 -9.13
C LEU A 49 10.88 -7.84 -9.44
N MET A 50 9.74 -7.50 -8.84
CA MET A 50 8.44 -8.06 -9.19
C MET A 50 7.72 -7.08 -10.10
N VAL A 51 7.22 -7.59 -11.22
CA VAL A 51 6.46 -6.84 -12.20
C VAL A 51 5.14 -7.57 -12.42
N ILE A 52 4.04 -6.82 -12.46
CA ILE A 52 2.70 -7.33 -12.72
C ILE A 52 2.08 -6.49 -13.83
N ASP A 53 1.62 -7.13 -14.90
CA ASP A 53 1.02 -6.48 -16.08
C ASP A 53 1.87 -5.33 -16.66
N GLY A 54 3.19 -5.42 -16.49
CA GLY A 54 4.16 -4.42 -16.95
C GLY A 54 4.46 -3.29 -15.97
N PHE A 55 3.81 -3.25 -14.81
CA PHE A 55 4.04 -2.30 -13.74
C PHE A 55 4.96 -2.87 -12.66
N ILE A 56 5.91 -2.09 -12.15
CA ILE A 56 6.76 -2.51 -11.04
C ILE A 56 5.94 -2.51 -9.76
N MET A 57 5.86 -3.67 -9.10
CA MET A 57 5.22 -3.78 -7.79
C MET A 57 6.20 -3.53 -6.65
N LEU A 58 7.42 -4.06 -6.75
CA LEU A 58 8.45 -3.83 -5.73
C LEU A 58 9.84 -4.19 -6.23
N SER A 59 10.84 -3.61 -5.57
CA SER A 59 12.24 -4.05 -5.67
C SER A 59 12.80 -4.48 -4.31
N GLY A 60 13.76 -5.39 -4.31
CA GLY A 60 14.46 -5.81 -3.08
C GLY A 60 15.22 -4.66 -2.40
N ARG A 61 15.57 -3.59 -3.12
CA ARG A 61 16.36 -2.48 -2.57
C ARG A 61 15.53 -1.49 -1.77
N ASP A 62 14.35 -1.12 -2.27
CA ASP A 62 13.60 0.06 -1.82
C ASP A 62 12.18 -0.20 -1.32
N ASN A 63 11.68 -1.46 -1.37
CA ASN A 63 10.33 -1.81 -0.88
C ASN A 63 10.01 -1.34 0.55
N PHE A 64 11.03 -1.11 1.38
CA PHE A 64 10.86 -0.66 2.76
C PHE A 64 10.21 0.72 2.86
N PHE A 65 10.37 1.60 1.86
CA PHE A 65 9.69 2.90 1.89
C PHE A 65 8.18 2.72 1.92
N TYR A 66 7.67 1.97 0.94
CA TYR A 66 6.24 1.70 0.78
C TYR A 66 5.68 0.93 1.98
N HIS A 67 6.23 -0.24 2.33
CA HIS A 67 5.67 -1.08 3.39
C HIS A 67 5.66 -0.39 4.76
N GLU A 68 6.73 0.32 5.12
CA GLU A 68 6.78 1.02 6.40
C GLU A 68 5.79 2.19 6.46
N MET A 69 5.59 2.90 5.33
CA MET A 69 4.66 4.03 5.25
C MET A 69 3.19 3.64 5.09
N MET A 70 2.91 2.45 4.54
CA MET A 70 1.56 1.89 4.49
C MET A 70 1.13 1.32 5.84
N ALA A 71 2.04 0.76 6.63
CA ALA A 71 1.71 0.12 7.90
C ALA A 71 1.84 1.05 9.12
N HIS A 72 3.01 1.66 9.34
CA HIS A 72 3.30 2.26 10.64
C HIS A 72 2.52 3.56 10.92
N PRO A 73 2.39 4.52 9.99
CA PRO A 73 1.64 5.74 10.25
C PRO A 73 0.19 5.48 10.67
N VAL A 74 -0.52 4.59 9.97
CA VAL A 74 -1.92 4.27 10.30
C VAL A 74 -2.03 3.57 11.67
N LEU A 75 -1.14 2.63 11.97
CA LEU A 75 -1.16 1.90 13.25
C LEU A 75 -0.83 2.82 14.44
N PHE A 76 0.11 3.76 14.30
CA PHE A 76 0.41 4.72 15.36
C PHE A 76 -0.63 5.84 15.48
N THR A 77 -1.36 6.14 14.40
CA THR A 77 -2.50 7.08 14.44
C THR A 77 -3.70 6.46 15.16
N HIS A 78 -3.99 5.18 14.91
CA HIS A 78 -5.06 4.48 15.63
C HIS A 78 -4.71 4.33 17.13
N PRO A 79 -5.65 4.57 18.06
CA PRO A 79 -5.36 4.55 19.50
C PRO A 79 -5.00 3.16 20.03
N HIS A 80 -5.56 2.10 19.45
CA HIS A 80 -5.36 0.72 19.91
C HIS A 80 -5.66 -0.30 18.78
N PRO A 81 -4.78 -0.48 17.77
CA PRO A 81 -5.09 -1.28 16.58
C PRO A 81 -4.89 -2.78 16.81
N GLN A 82 -5.94 -3.50 17.22
CA GLN A 82 -5.85 -4.95 17.51
C GLN A 82 -6.18 -5.81 16.28
N ARG A 83 -7.14 -5.37 15.48
CA ARG A 83 -7.68 -6.12 14.33
C ARG A 83 -7.40 -5.35 13.04
N VAL A 84 -6.54 -5.91 12.19
CA VAL A 84 -6.10 -5.28 10.95
C VAL A 84 -6.59 -6.10 9.76
N LEU A 85 -7.10 -5.42 8.74
CA LEU A 85 -7.43 -6.01 7.44
C LEU A 85 -6.49 -5.40 6.39
N ILE A 86 -5.81 -6.24 5.62
CA ILE A 86 -5.03 -5.87 4.44
C ILE A 86 -5.79 -6.39 3.22
N ILE A 87 -6.04 -5.53 2.24
CA ILE A 87 -6.62 -5.89 0.95
C ILE A 87 -5.52 -5.73 -0.10
N GLY A 88 -5.21 -6.80 -0.82
CA GLY A 88 -3.99 -6.93 -1.63
C GLY A 88 -2.77 -7.28 -0.78
N GLY A 89 -1.64 -6.64 -1.08
CA GLY A 89 -0.38 -6.85 -0.37
C GLY A 89 0.18 -8.26 -0.55
N GLY A 90 -0.07 -8.91 -1.69
CA GLY A 90 0.31 -10.29 -1.97
C GLY A 90 1.79 -10.60 -1.74
N ASP A 91 2.69 -9.61 -1.81
CA ASP A 91 4.11 -9.76 -1.49
C ASP A 91 4.43 -9.92 0.01
N CYS A 92 3.44 -9.71 0.88
CA CYS A 92 3.48 -9.83 2.34
C CYS A 92 4.34 -8.78 3.06
N GLY A 93 4.90 -7.80 2.36
CA GLY A 93 5.71 -6.75 2.97
C GLY A 93 4.93 -5.90 3.97
N THR A 94 3.71 -5.47 3.61
CA THR A 94 2.82 -4.74 4.52
C THR A 94 2.43 -5.58 5.74
N LEU A 95 2.10 -6.87 5.55
CA LEU A 95 1.80 -7.81 6.64
C LEU A 95 2.96 -7.94 7.63
N ARG A 96 4.19 -8.10 7.12
CA ARG A 96 5.39 -8.14 7.95
C ARG A 96 5.53 -6.89 8.82
N GLU A 97 5.28 -5.71 8.26
CA GLU A 97 5.37 -4.45 9.01
C GLU A 97 4.25 -4.28 10.05
N VAL A 98 3.04 -4.77 9.75
CA VAL A 98 1.92 -4.78 10.72
C VAL A 98 2.24 -5.70 11.90
N LEU A 99 2.75 -6.91 11.65
CA LEU A 99 3.03 -7.91 12.68
C LEU A 99 4.18 -7.53 13.63
N LYS A 100 4.96 -6.49 13.33
CA LYS A 100 5.93 -5.91 14.28
C LYS A 100 5.27 -5.25 15.49
N HIS A 101 3.96 -4.97 15.43
CA HIS A 101 3.22 -4.33 16.51
C HIS A 101 2.58 -5.38 17.43
N ASP A 102 3.08 -5.52 18.66
CA ASP A 102 2.58 -6.52 19.63
C ASP A 102 1.12 -6.29 20.04
N VAL A 103 0.63 -5.06 19.89
CA VAL A 103 -0.78 -4.71 20.15
C VAL A 103 -1.74 -5.33 19.12
N VAL A 104 -1.23 -5.70 17.94
CA VAL A 104 -2.01 -6.38 16.91
C VAL A 104 -2.22 -7.83 17.34
N GLU A 105 -3.48 -8.23 17.40
CA GLU A 105 -3.93 -9.57 17.80
C GLU A 105 -4.37 -10.41 16.60
N LYS A 106 -4.83 -9.78 15.52
CA LYS A 106 -5.29 -10.45 14.31
C LYS A 106 -5.03 -9.60 13.08
N VAL A 107 -4.40 -10.19 12.06
CA VAL A 107 -4.26 -9.63 10.72
C VAL A 107 -4.93 -10.56 9.72
N GLN A 108 -5.87 -10.03 8.95
CA GLN A 108 -6.45 -10.72 7.80
C GLN A 108 -5.87 -10.11 6.55
N GLN A 109 -5.23 -10.90 5.70
CA GLN A 109 -4.77 -10.45 4.38
C GLN A 109 -5.60 -11.11 3.30
N VAL A 110 -6.26 -10.30 2.47
CA VAL A 110 -7.12 -10.74 1.39
C VAL A 110 -6.43 -10.45 0.07
N GLU A 111 -5.90 -11.47 -0.58
CA GLU A 111 -5.19 -11.38 -1.85
C GLU A 111 -6.00 -12.09 -2.93
N ILE A 112 -6.24 -11.43 -4.06
CA ILE A 112 -7.05 -12.00 -5.14
C ILE A 112 -6.32 -13.12 -5.87
N ASP A 113 -5.00 -13.00 -6.00
CA ASP A 113 -4.16 -13.94 -6.72
C ASP A 113 -3.11 -14.57 -5.80
N GLU A 114 -3.41 -15.77 -5.30
CA GLU A 114 -2.50 -16.57 -4.46
C GLU A 114 -1.10 -16.72 -5.08
N ARG A 115 -1.00 -16.70 -6.41
CA ARG A 115 0.30 -16.85 -7.08
C ARG A 115 1.27 -15.73 -6.74
N VAL A 116 0.79 -14.50 -6.51
CA VAL A 116 1.64 -13.38 -6.07
C VAL A 116 2.32 -13.73 -4.75
N THR A 117 1.56 -14.22 -3.77
CA THR A 117 2.09 -14.64 -2.47
C THR A 117 3.06 -15.81 -2.57
N ARG A 118 2.74 -16.84 -3.35
CA ARG A 118 3.64 -17.99 -3.54
C ARG A 118 4.95 -17.61 -4.23
N LEU A 119 4.90 -16.66 -5.17
CA LEU A 119 6.10 -16.14 -5.81
C LEU A 119 6.90 -15.23 -4.87
N ALA A 120 6.25 -14.46 -4.01
CA ALA A 120 6.89 -13.69 -2.96
C ALA A 120 7.62 -14.59 -1.95
N GLU A 121 7.02 -15.68 -1.50
CA GLU A 121 7.68 -16.66 -0.62
C GLU A 121 8.96 -17.24 -1.24
N LYS A 122 8.96 -17.45 -2.56
CA LYS A 122 10.11 -17.97 -3.30
C LYS A 122 11.19 -16.93 -3.57
N TYR A 123 10.80 -15.74 -4.03
CA TYR A 123 11.72 -14.74 -4.58
C TYR A 123 11.96 -13.55 -3.65
N PHE A 124 11.13 -13.33 -2.63
CA PHE A 124 11.27 -12.29 -1.62
C PHE A 124 11.05 -12.86 -0.21
N PRO A 125 11.76 -13.94 0.17
CA PRO A 125 11.53 -14.61 1.45
C PRO A 125 11.70 -13.70 2.67
N GLU A 126 12.43 -12.59 2.54
CA GLU A 126 12.57 -11.56 3.57
C GLU A 126 11.26 -10.80 3.86
N LEU A 127 10.34 -10.71 2.90
CA LEU A 127 9.02 -10.11 3.08
C LEU A 127 8.06 -11.10 3.75
N CYS A 128 8.21 -12.39 3.47
CA CYS A 128 7.32 -13.45 3.94
C CYS A 128 7.71 -14.09 5.28
N GLN A 129 8.70 -13.54 6.00
CA GLN A 129 9.20 -14.12 7.27
C GLN A 129 8.14 -14.19 8.37
N SER A 130 7.06 -13.43 8.26
CA SER A 130 5.98 -13.38 9.23
C SER A 130 4.70 -14.10 8.77
N ASN A 131 4.74 -14.81 7.64
CA ASN A 131 3.56 -15.51 7.11
C ASN A 131 3.05 -16.61 8.05
N ASP A 132 3.93 -17.24 8.82
CA ASP A 132 3.60 -18.29 9.80
C ASP A 132 3.25 -17.73 11.20
N ASP A 133 3.19 -16.40 11.36
CA ASP A 133 2.75 -15.80 12.62
C ASP A 133 1.29 -16.23 12.91
N PRO A 134 0.98 -16.73 14.12
CA PRO A 134 -0.36 -17.23 14.44
C PRO A 134 -1.46 -16.16 14.36
N ARG A 135 -1.09 -14.87 14.31
CA ARG A 135 -2.00 -13.74 14.10
C ARG A 135 -2.30 -13.48 12.63
N ALA A 136 -1.54 -14.05 11.70
CA ALA A 136 -1.70 -13.87 10.27
C ALA A 136 -2.71 -14.86 9.69
N HIS A 137 -3.73 -14.33 9.00
CA HIS A 137 -4.76 -15.13 8.35
C HIS A 137 -4.89 -14.72 6.89
N PHE A 138 -4.47 -15.61 5.99
CA PHE A 138 -4.58 -15.39 4.55
C PHE A 138 -5.95 -15.84 4.04
N HIS A 139 -6.52 -15.01 3.17
CA HIS A 139 -7.74 -15.28 2.43
C HIS A 139 -7.45 -15.05 0.94
N PHE A 140 -7.46 -16.10 0.14
CA PHE A 140 -7.27 -15.97 -1.31
C PHE A 140 -8.64 -15.80 -1.99
N GLY A 141 -8.91 -14.60 -2.48
CA GLY A 141 -10.19 -14.25 -3.07
C GLY A 141 -10.42 -12.73 -3.22
N ASP A 142 -11.61 -12.38 -3.70
CA ASP A 142 -11.98 -11.00 -4.01
C ASP A 142 -12.16 -10.14 -2.74
N GLY A 143 -11.34 -9.08 -2.63
CA GLY A 143 -11.40 -8.10 -1.54
C GLY A 143 -12.71 -7.32 -1.47
N LEU A 144 -13.34 -6.98 -2.59
CA LEU A 144 -14.64 -6.29 -2.61
C LEU A 144 -15.69 -7.15 -1.95
N ARG A 145 -15.74 -8.43 -2.34
CA ARG A 145 -16.66 -9.41 -1.78
C ARG A 145 -16.38 -9.64 -0.30
N PHE A 146 -15.12 -9.79 0.09
CA PHE A 146 -14.74 -9.98 1.48
C PHE A 146 -15.23 -8.83 2.36
N VAL A 147 -15.02 -7.57 1.94
CA VAL A 147 -15.48 -6.40 2.69
C VAL A 147 -17.01 -6.34 2.74
N ALA A 148 -17.70 -6.60 1.63
CA ALA A 148 -19.17 -6.61 1.59
C ALA A 148 -19.78 -7.64 2.56
N GLU A 149 -19.17 -8.82 2.70
CA GLU A 149 -19.66 -9.91 3.55
C GLU A 149 -19.18 -9.83 5.01
N ALA A 150 -18.11 -9.09 5.30
CA ALA A 150 -17.53 -9.00 6.63
C ALA A 150 -18.46 -8.29 7.63
N PRO A 151 -18.49 -8.69 8.92
CA PRO A 151 -19.35 -8.06 9.93
C PRO A 151 -18.98 -6.59 10.17
N ALA A 152 -19.97 -5.78 10.54
CA ALA A 152 -19.74 -4.40 10.97
C ALA A 152 -18.90 -4.34 12.27
N ASN A 153 -18.13 -3.27 12.46
CA ASN A 153 -17.26 -3.08 13.64
C ASN A 153 -16.28 -4.24 13.93
N SER A 154 -15.88 -4.97 12.90
CA SER A 154 -15.02 -6.16 13.02
C SER A 154 -13.52 -5.84 12.90
N VAL A 155 -13.18 -4.63 12.43
CA VAL A 155 -11.80 -4.22 12.13
C VAL A 155 -11.50 -2.85 12.76
N ASP A 156 -10.26 -2.64 13.18
CA ASP A 156 -9.77 -1.36 13.72
C ASP A 156 -9.02 -0.57 12.65
N VAL A 157 -8.24 -1.25 11.81
CA VAL A 157 -7.47 -0.64 10.72
C VAL A 157 -7.64 -1.43 9.43
N ILE A 158 -7.96 -0.72 8.33
CA ILE A 158 -7.97 -1.29 6.97
C ILE A 158 -6.78 -0.69 6.19
N ILE A 159 -5.99 -1.54 5.56
CA ILE A 159 -4.89 -1.17 4.67
C ILE A 159 -5.21 -1.69 3.27
N ILE A 160 -5.40 -0.79 2.32
CA ILE A 160 -5.61 -1.15 0.91
C ILE A 160 -4.27 -0.99 0.20
N ASP A 161 -3.65 -2.14 -0.01
CA ASP A 161 -2.36 -2.33 -0.67
C ASP A 161 -2.61 -2.99 -2.04
N SER A 162 -3.38 -2.27 -2.87
CA SER A 162 -3.76 -2.74 -4.20
C SER A 162 -2.87 -2.13 -5.28
N THR A 163 -2.88 -2.78 -6.44
CA THR A 163 -2.35 -2.21 -7.68
C THR A 163 -3.14 -0.97 -8.10
N ASP A 164 -2.60 -0.25 -9.10
CA ASP A 164 -3.25 0.84 -9.82
C ASP A 164 -4.70 0.49 -10.20
N PRO A 165 -5.61 1.47 -10.34
CA PRO A 165 -7.05 1.27 -10.61
C PRO A 165 -7.34 0.77 -12.04
N ILE A 166 -6.78 -0.36 -12.40
CA ILE A 166 -6.93 -1.05 -13.68
C ILE A 166 -7.47 -2.45 -13.39
N GLY A 167 -8.42 -2.91 -14.19
CA GLY A 167 -8.99 -4.25 -14.07
C GLY A 167 -9.71 -4.46 -12.73
N SER A 168 -9.32 -5.50 -11.98
CA SER A 168 -9.98 -5.89 -10.72
C SER A 168 -9.87 -4.85 -9.60
N ALA A 169 -8.93 -3.90 -9.68
CA ALA A 169 -8.72 -2.89 -8.66
C ALA A 169 -9.67 -1.66 -8.79
N GLU A 170 -10.32 -1.44 -9.94
CA GLU A 170 -11.14 -0.23 -10.17
C GLU A 170 -12.26 -0.05 -9.12
N GLY A 171 -12.88 -1.16 -8.69
CA GLY A 171 -13.93 -1.14 -7.67
C GLY A 171 -13.46 -0.63 -6.31
N LEU A 172 -12.15 -0.74 -6.00
CA LEU A 172 -11.56 -0.33 -4.71
C LEU A 172 -11.46 1.19 -4.54
N PHE A 173 -11.78 1.96 -5.60
CA PHE A 173 -11.67 3.43 -5.60
C PHE A 173 -13.03 4.13 -5.57
N GLN A 174 -14.12 3.39 -5.39
CA GLN A 174 -15.49 3.91 -5.44
C GLN A 174 -16.05 4.21 -4.05
N ALA A 175 -16.92 5.23 -3.93
CA ALA A 175 -17.58 5.58 -2.67
C ALA A 175 -18.36 4.42 -2.03
N SER A 176 -18.94 3.52 -2.84
CA SER A 176 -19.63 2.31 -2.34
C SER A 176 -18.70 1.40 -1.56
N PHE A 177 -17.51 1.13 -2.10
CA PHE A 177 -16.49 0.34 -1.41
C PHE A 177 -15.98 1.03 -0.15
N TYR A 178 -15.76 2.35 -0.20
CA TYR A 178 -15.38 3.11 1.00
C TYR A 178 -16.47 3.10 2.08
N ALA A 179 -17.75 3.11 1.70
CA ALA A 179 -18.86 2.97 2.64
C ALA A 179 -18.90 1.57 3.27
N ASP A 180 -18.62 0.53 2.50
CA ASP A 180 -18.47 -0.83 3.03
C ASP A 180 -17.28 -0.92 4.01
N CYS A 181 -16.14 -0.31 3.67
CA CYS A 181 -15.01 -0.21 4.60
C CYS A 181 -15.38 0.54 5.88
N GLN A 182 -16.09 1.66 5.78
CA GLN A 182 -16.53 2.46 6.92
C GLN A 182 -17.44 1.64 7.86
N ARG A 183 -18.32 0.80 7.31
CA ARG A 183 -19.19 -0.11 8.09
C ARG A 183 -18.39 -1.16 8.88
N LEU A 184 -17.29 -1.67 8.32
CA LEU A 184 -16.42 -2.67 8.98
C LEU A 184 -15.65 -2.07 10.14
N LEU A 185 -15.28 -0.80 10.03
CA LEU A 185 -14.49 -0.08 11.01
C LEU A 185 -15.31 0.22 12.27
N GLY A 186 -14.65 0.13 13.43
CA GLY A 186 -15.20 0.70 14.66
C GLY A 186 -15.22 2.24 14.64
N GLU A 187 -15.79 2.87 15.67
CA GLU A 187 -15.90 4.33 15.79
C GLU A 187 -14.58 5.10 15.60
N LYS A 188 -13.46 4.51 16.03
CA LYS A 188 -12.12 5.10 15.92
C LYS A 188 -11.30 4.52 14.77
N GLY A 189 -11.94 3.70 13.92
CA GLY A 189 -11.27 2.97 12.88
C GLY A 189 -10.69 3.87 11.81
N ILE A 190 -9.59 3.43 11.21
CA ILE A 190 -8.87 4.19 10.19
C ILE A 190 -8.62 3.29 8.99
N LEU A 191 -8.88 3.83 7.81
CA LEU A 191 -8.49 3.24 6.55
C LEU A 191 -7.25 3.97 6.02
N VAL A 192 -6.32 3.24 5.41
CA VAL A 192 -5.27 3.78 4.56
C VAL A 192 -5.34 3.09 3.20
N HIS A 193 -5.14 3.85 2.14
CA HIS A 193 -5.10 3.34 0.77
C HIS A 193 -3.93 4.01 0.05
N GLN A 194 -3.10 3.22 -0.65
CA GLN A 194 -2.09 3.76 -1.56
C GLN A 194 -2.78 4.70 -2.56
N SER A 195 -2.21 5.88 -2.76
CA SER A 195 -2.91 6.97 -3.44
C SER A 195 -2.08 7.62 -4.53
N GLU A 196 -1.24 6.82 -5.18
CA GLU A 196 -0.52 7.19 -6.39
C GLU A 196 0.54 8.30 -6.22
N SER A 197 1.16 8.68 -7.33
CA SER A 197 2.06 9.83 -7.39
C SER A 197 1.28 11.13 -7.23
N PRO A 198 1.59 11.97 -6.22
CA PRO A 198 0.95 13.28 -6.08
C PRO A 198 1.25 14.24 -7.23
N LEU A 199 2.34 14.02 -7.96
CA LEU A 199 2.77 14.91 -9.04
C LEU A 199 2.14 14.52 -10.38
N ILE A 200 2.07 13.21 -10.67
CA ILE A 200 1.58 12.71 -11.97
C ILE A 200 0.07 12.44 -11.92
N HIS A 201 -0.44 11.94 -10.78
CA HIS A 201 -1.81 11.44 -10.64
C HIS A 201 -2.67 12.33 -9.73
N LEU A 202 -2.44 13.64 -9.72
CA LEU A 202 -3.13 14.59 -8.82
C LEU A 202 -4.67 14.55 -8.94
N ASP A 203 -5.20 14.46 -10.16
CA ASP A 203 -6.65 14.39 -10.39
C ASP A 203 -7.26 13.11 -9.83
N LEU A 204 -6.57 11.97 -9.99
CA LEU A 204 -6.96 10.69 -9.42
C LEU A 204 -6.91 10.73 -7.88
N LEU A 205 -5.84 11.27 -7.31
CA LEU A 205 -5.70 11.50 -5.86
C LEU A 205 -6.88 12.34 -5.32
N ASN A 206 -7.23 13.43 -5.99
CA ASN A 206 -8.34 14.29 -5.58
C ASN A 206 -9.70 13.60 -5.71
N LYS A 207 -9.92 12.83 -6.78
CA LYS A 207 -11.12 12.01 -6.94
C LYS A 207 -11.23 10.96 -5.83
N MET A 208 -10.15 10.25 -5.54
CA MET A 208 -10.08 9.24 -4.48
C MET A 208 -10.41 9.84 -3.10
N ARG A 209 -9.85 10.99 -2.75
CA ARG A 209 -10.19 11.74 -1.53
C ARG A 209 -11.68 12.11 -1.48
N ALA A 210 -12.26 12.53 -2.59
CA ALA A 210 -13.69 12.85 -2.67
C ALA A 210 -14.57 11.61 -2.51
N GLU A 211 -14.19 10.49 -3.13
CA GLU A 211 -14.90 9.21 -3.00
C GLU A 211 -14.82 8.66 -1.56
N MET A 212 -13.68 8.81 -0.86
CA MET A 212 -13.58 8.49 0.57
C MET A 212 -14.55 9.33 1.41
N LYS A 213 -14.62 10.65 1.17
CA LYS A 213 -15.58 11.53 1.87
C LYS A 213 -17.03 11.13 1.58
N LYS A 214 -17.37 10.83 0.32
CA LYS A 214 -18.70 10.33 -0.08
C LYS A 214 -19.03 8.97 0.54
N GLY A 215 -18.01 8.13 0.75
CA GLY A 215 -18.11 6.85 1.47
C GLY A 215 -18.33 7.00 2.98
N GLY A 216 -18.42 8.22 3.52
CA GLY A 216 -18.76 8.45 4.92
C GLY A 216 -17.57 8.73 5.83
N PHE A 217 -16.35 8.87 5.31
CA PHE A 217 -15.20 9.27 6.11
C PHE A 217 -15.18 10.79 6.33
N PRO A 218 -15.18 11.26 7.60
CA PRO A 218 -15.29 12.70 7.90
C PRO A 218 -13.99 13.47 7.63
N GLN A 219 -12.84 12.80 7.73
CA GLN A 219 -11.55 13.39 7.41
C GLN A 219 -10.77 12.48 6.49
N VAL A 220 -9.93 13.10 5.65
CA VAL A 220 -8.91 12.43 4.86
C VAL A 220 -7.59 13.16 5.03
N ARG A 221 -6.48 12.42 5.09
CA ARG A 221 -5.13 12.97 5.20
C ARG A 221 -4.18 12.17 4.32
N THR A 222 -3.55 12.82 3.36
CA THR A 222 -2.53 12.19 2.53
C THR A 222 -1.17 12.35 3.17
N LEU A 223 -0.45 11.25 3.26
CA LEU A 223 0.96 11.15 3.61
C LEU A 223 1.75 10.97 2.33
N THR A 224 2.89 11.63 2.21
CA THR A 224 3.77 11.46 1.04
C THR A 224 5.13 10.92 1.45
N TYR A 225 5.75 10.13 0.58
CA TYR A 225 7.04 9.48 0.82
C TYR A 225 7.71 9.13 -0.52
N PRO A 226 9.04 8.93 -0.56
CA PRO A 226 9.72 8.52 -1.78
C PRO A 226 9.45 7.04 -2.06
N GLN A 227 9.31 6.67 -3.33
CA GLN A 227 9.31 5.28 -3.79
C GLN A 227 10.01 5.27 -5.14
N CYS A 228 11.31 4.98 -5.15
CA CYS A 228 12.18 5.32 -6.28
C CYS A 228 11.82 4.60 -7.58
N VAL A 229 11.36 3.35 -7.49
CA VAL A 229 10.98 2.55 -8.67
C VAL A 229 9.58 2.85 -9.20
N TYR A 230 8.78 3.68 -8.53
CA TYR A 230 7.43 4.03 -8.96
C TYR A 230 7.40 5.31 -9.80
N PRO A 231 6.33 5.56 -10.57
CA PRO A 231 6.17 6.79 -11.35
C PRO A 231 6.49 8.05 -10.53
N SER A 232 7.32 8.94 -11.09
CA SER A 232 7.90 10.15 -10.47
C SER A 232 8.90 9.96 -9.33
N GLY A 233 9.02 8.77 -8.73
CA GLY A 233 9.82 8.55 -7.53
C GLY A 233 9.19 9.11 -6.23
N TRP A 234 8.04 9.78 -6.32
CA TRP A 234 7.33 10.40 -5.22
C TRP A 234 5.91 9.84 -5.14
N TRP A 235 5.60 9.22 -4.00
CA TRP A 235 4.39 8.43 -3.79
C TRP A 235 3.59 8.91 -2.59
N SER A 236 2.39 8.35 -2.44
CA SER A 236 1.52 8.72 -1.35
C SER A 236 0.60 7.61 -0.87
N ALA A 237 0.12 7.78 0.36
CA ALA A 237 -0.95 7.00 0.96
C ALA A 237 -1.95 7.95 1.60
N THR A 238 -3.24 7.69 1.43
CA THR A 238 -4.30 8.54 1.99
C THR A 238 -5.03 7.81 3.11
N LEU A 239 -4.93 8.39 4.31
CA LEU A 239 -5.70 8.02 5.49
C LEU A 239 -7.13 8.56 5.40
N ALA A 240 -8.10 7.81 5.92
CA ALA A 240 -9.49 8.21 6.08
C ALA A 240 -10.04 7.75 7.45
N GLY A 241 -10.72 8.64 8.18
CA GLY A 241 -11.16 8.36 9.55
C GLY A 241 -11.57 9.62 10.33
N HIS A 242 -11.72 9.51 11.66
CA HIS A 242 -12.15 10.61 12.52
C HIS A 242 -11.02 11.51 13.05
N THR A 243 -9.85 10.96 13.35
CA THR A 243 -8.73 11.70 13.94
C THR A 243 -7.45 11.35 13.22
N LEU A 244 -7.03 12.22 12.29
CA LEU A 244 -5.89 11.98 11.39
C LEU A 244 -4.78 13.04 11.51
N SER A 245 -4.93 14.00 12.42
CA SER A 245 -3.99 15.12 12.60
C SER A 245 -2.95 14.89 13.69
N CYS A 246 -3.15 13.89 14.55
CA CYS A 246 -2.22 13.50 15.60
C CYS A 246 -2.08 11.97 15.62
N PHE A 247 -0.99 11.51 16.23
CA PHE A 247 -0.70 10.10 16.40
C PHE A 247 -0.04 9.87 17.76
N ARG A 248 0.10 8.62 18.18
CA ARG A 248 0.73 8.23 19.45
C ARG A 248 2.25 8.42 19.37
N GLU A 249 2.72 9.67 19.41
CA GLU A 249 4.14 10.03 19.26
C GLU A 249 5.06 9.32 20.28
N ARG A 250 4.59 9.17 21.53
CA ARG A 250 5.33 8.45 22.57
C ARG A 250 5.57 7.00 22.19
N ASP A 251 4.54 6.32 21.68
CA ASP A 251 4.62 4.91 21.29
C ASP A 251 5.46 4.75 20.02
N ALA A 252 5.32 5.67 19.06
CA ALA A 252 6.15 5.70 17.85
C ALA A 252 7.64 5.91 18.17
N THR A 253 7.93 6.74 19.17
CA THR A 253 9.30 6.99 19.66
C THR A 253 9.85 5.78 20.43
N ALA A 254 9.00 5.12 21.23
CA ALA A 254 9.35 4.00 22.08
C ALA A 254 9.27 2.63 21.38
N LYS A 255 9.01 2.59 20.07
CA LYS A 255 8.90 1.33 19.31
C LYS A 255 10.15 0.46 19.50
N ILE A 256 9.94 -0.83 19.77
CA ILE A 256 11.03 -1.77 20.11
C ILE A 256 11.61 -2.51 18.91
N PHE A 257 11.05 -2.29 17.72
CA PHE A 257 11.49 -2.92 16.47
C PHE A 257 12.21 -1.92 15.55
N PRO A 258 13.20 -2.39 14.77
CA PRO A 258 13.90 -1.54 13.82
C PRO A 258 13.04 -1.23 12.60
N THR A 259 13.29 -0.05 12.04
CA THR A 259 12.75 0.47 10.77
C THR A 259 13.90 1.06 9.96
N ARG A 260 13.78 1.07 8.64
CA ARG A 260 14.78 1.63 7.72
C ARG A 260 14.43 3.05 7.30
N TYR A 261 13.15 3.38 7.21
CA TYR A 261 12.65 4.70 6.82
C TYR A 261 11.84 5.38 7.92
N TYR A 262 10.79 4.71 8.40
CA TYR A 262 9.85 5.28 9.34
C TYR A 262 10.52 5.60 10.68
N ASN A 263 10.27 6.79 11.19
CA ASN A 263 10.48 7.18 12.58
C ASN A 263 9.46 8.27 12.94
N VAL A 264 9.42 8.69 14.20
CA VAL A 264 8.46 9.71 14.69
C VAL A 264 8.55 11.03 13.91
N ASP A 265 9.76 11.46 13.53
CA ASP A 265 9.96 12.71 12.80
C ASP A 265 9.53 12.59 11.34
N ILE A 266 9.75 11.43 10.71
CA ILE A 266 9.27 11.11 9.36
C ILE A 266 7.74 11.06 9.34
N HIS A 267 7.10 10.46 10.34
CA HIS A 267 5.63 10.50 10.44
C HIS A 267 5.14 11.95 10.54
N ARG A 268 5.72 12.76 11.44
CA ARG A 268 5.38 14.18 11.57
C ARG A 268 5.60 14.96 10.27
N ALA A 269 6.72 14.72 9.58
CA ALA A 269 7.03 15.36 8.31
C ALA A 269 6.06 14.94 7.19
N SER A 270 5.65 13.67 7.14
CA SER A 270 4.74 13.14 6.12
C SER A 270 3.32 13.75 6.21
N LEU A 271 2.94 14.32 7.36
CA LEU A 271 1.68 15.05 7.54
C LEU A 271 1.72 16.43 6.87
N ALA A 272 2.91 16.97 6.58
CA ALA A 272 3.06 18.22 5.85
C ALA A 272 2.84 17.98 4.35
N VAL A 273 2.05 18.85 3.73
CA VAL A 273 1.80 18.82 2.29
C VAL A 273 2.26 20.13 1.63
N PRO A 274 2.86 20.06 0.43
CA PRO A 274 3.18 21.23 -0.37
C PRO A 274 1.91 21.95 -0.84
N GLU A 275 2.06 23.22 -1.24
CA GLU A 275 0.92 24.11 -1.51
C GLU A 275 -0.07 23.53 -2.54
N PHE A 276 0.44 22.93 -3.60
CA PHE A 276 -0.42 22.39 -4.67
C PHE A 276 -1.23 21.15 -4.23
N LEU A 277 -0.83 20.48 -3.14
CA LEU A 277 -1.56 19.34 -2.56
C LEU A 277 -2.52 19.73 -1.43
N ARG A 278 -2.47 21.00 -1.00
CA ARG A 278 -3.41 21.49 0.02
C ARG A 278 -4.83 21.38 -0.54
N GLN A 279 -5.69 20.75 0.24
CA GLN A 279 -7.12 20.78 -0.04
C GLN A 279 -7.60 22.20 0.28
N THR A 280 -8.18 22.88 -0.71
CA THR A 280 -9.04 24.02 -0.40
C THR A 280 -10.22 23.47 0.40
N GLU A 281 -10.38 23.90 1.64
CA GLU A 281 -11.63 23.71 2.35
C GLU A 281 -12.70 24.44 1.52
N GLU A 282 -13.46 23.71 0.72
CA GLU A 282 -14.69 24.27 0.17
C GLU A 282 -15.58 24.57 1.36
N SER A 283 -15.75 25.87 1.64
CA SER A 283 -16.64 26.39 2.67
C SER A 283 -17.98 25.67 2.57
N SER A 284 -18.31 24.91 3.62
CA SER A 284 -19.61 24.26 3.77
C SER A 284 -20.75 25.29 3.83
#